data_AF-A0AAV2R7X3-F1
#
_entry.id   AF-A0AAV2R7X3-F1
#
_cell.length_a   1.000
_cell.length_b   1.000
_cell.length_c   1.000
_cell.angle_alpha   90.00
_cell.angle_beta   90.00
_cell.angle_gamma   90.00
#
_symmetry.space_group_name_H-M   'P 1'
#
loop_
_entity.id
_entity.type
_entity.pdbx_description
1 polymer ?
#
loop_
_entity_poly.entity_id
_entity_poly.type
_entity_poly.pdbx_seq_one_letter_code
_entity_poly.pdbx_strand_id
1 'polypeptide(L)'
;VKEEVEGNEEPIQIQDDEIKCKNELEMKEEPITFTRESYQCSQCDKAFHQNSYTLIYHQTHSGEKPYQCSTCDKAFSQNIYLINHQRTHTGEKPYQCGQCDKAFSQKGNLIRHQRTHTGEKPYQCSQCDKAFSQKGNLIRHQRT
;
A
#
# COMPACT_ATOMS: atom_id res chain seq x y z
N VAL A 1 -26.29 -35.06 43.01
CA VAL A 1 -24.88 -35.00 42.60
C VAL A 1 -24.72 -33.71 41.83
N LYS A 2 -23.95 -32.78 42.38
CA LYS A 2 -23.53 -31.53 41.75
C LYS A 2 -22.28 -31.86 40.93
N GLU A 3 -22.19 -31.38 39.70
CA GLU A 3 -20.91 -31.13 39.04
C GLU A 3 -21.01 -29.74 38.41
N GLU A 4 -20.46 -28.76 39.13
CA GLU A 4 -20.07 -27.46 38.61
C GLU A 4 -18.67 -27.68 38.00
N VAL A 5 -18.51 -27.46 36.70
CA VAL A 5 -17.19 -27.48 36.06
C VAL A 5 -16.66 -26.06 36.06
N GLU A 6 -15.80 -25.76 37.02
CA GLU A 6 -14.95 -24.57 37.03
C GLU A 6 -13.93 -24.67 35.89
N GLY A 7 -14.13 -23.88 34.83
CA GLY A 7 -13.11 -23.66 33.80
C GLY A 7 -12.17 -22.55 34.22
N ASN A 8 -11.00 -22.91 34.76
CA ASN A 8 -9.88 -21.99 34.96
C ASN A 8 -9.21 -21.72 33.60
N GLU A 9 -9.43 -20.54 33.04
CA GLU A 9 -8.60 -20.02 31.95
C GLU A 9 -7.40 -19.28 32.57
N GLU A 10 -6.26 -19.97 32.69
CA GLU A 10 -5.00 -19.32 33.03
C GLU A 10 -4.44 -18.52 31.84
N PRO A 11 -3.82 -17.34 32.06
CA PRO A 11 -3.23 -16.54 30.98
C PRO A 11 -2.01 -17.24 30.39
N ILE A 12 -2.02 -17.46 29.07
CA ILE A 12 -0.86 -17.96 28.32
C ILE A 12 0.25 -16.90 28.39
N GLN A 13 1.29 -17.18 29.17
CA GLN A 13 2.52 -16.39 29.22
C GLN A 13 3.33 -16.68 27.94
N ILE A 14 3.46 -15.68 27.06
CA ILE A 14 4.37 -15.75 25.91
C ILE A 14 5.76 -15.40 26.42
N GLN A 15 6.65 -16.38 26.50
CA GLN A 15 8.07 -16.15 26.79
C GLN A 15 8.77 -15.69 25.50
N ASP A 16 9.38 -14.50 25.57
CA ASP A 16 10.22 -13.95 24.51
C ASP A 16 11.53 -14.74 24.42
N ASP A 17 11.52 -15.85 23.68
CA ASP A 17 12.75 -16.56 23.33
C ASP A 17 13.48 -15.80 22.22
N GLU A 18 14.53 -15.07 22.61
CA GLU A 18 15.51 -14.51 21.70
C GLU A 18 16.09 -15.63 20.81
N ILE A 19 15.74 -15.63 19.52
CA ILE A 19 16.42 -16.48 18.52
C ILE A 19 17.85 -15.97 18.38
N LYS A 20 18.76 -16.56 19.16
CA LYS A 20 20.20 -16.33 19.07
C LYS A 20 20.74 -17.05 17.84
N CYS A 21 20.87 -16.33 16.73
CA CYS A 21 21.60 -16.81 15.55
C CYS A 21 23.08 -17.02 15.92
N LYS A 22 23.49 -18.28 16.09
CA LYS A 22 24.90 -18.66 16.24
C LYS A 22 25.54 -18.62 14.85
N ASN A 23 26.42 -17.64 14.66
CA ASN A 23 27.27 -17.50 13.48
C ASN A 23 28.66 -18.04 13.84
N GLU A 24 29.04 -19.18 13.27
CA GLU A 24 30.42 -19.70 13.38
C GLU A 24 30.69 -20.71 12.26
N LEU A 25 30.93 -20.21 11.05
CA LEU A 25 31.76 -20.87 10.05
C LEU A 25 32.51 -19.78 9.28
N GLU A 26 33.81 -19.67 9.52
CA GLU A 26 34.72 -18.85 8.72
C GLU A 26 34.71 -19.33 7.27
N MET A 27 33.99 -18.61 6.41
CA MET A 27 34.04 -18.77 4.97
C MET A 27 34.61 -17.50 4.38
N LYS A 28 35.75 -17.67 3.71
CA LYS A 28 36.58 -16.68 3.01
C LYS A 28 35.76 -15.49 2.51
N GLU A 29 36.14 -14.28 2.92
CA GLU A 29 35.55 -13.03 2.46
C GLU A 29 35.84 -12.81 0.97
N GLU A 30 35.03 -13.43 0.11
CA GLU A 30 34.78 -12.88 -1.22
C GLU A 30 33.55 -11.98 -1.12
N PRO A 31 33.61 -10.71 -1.58
CA PRO A 31 32.46 -9.82 -1.55
C PRO A 31 31.37 -10.44 -2.44
N ILE A 32 30.31 -10.98 -1.81
CA ILE A 32 29.10 -11.38 -2.52
C ILE A 32 28.49 -10.09 -3.07
N THR A 33 28.83 -9.76 -4.32
CA THR A 33 28.13 -8.72 -5.05
C THR A 33 26.74 -9.25 -5.36
N PHE A 34 25.74 -8.89 -4.56
CA PHE A 34 24.35 -9.13 -4.89
C PHE A 34 23.95 -8.16 -6.01
N THR A 35 24.23 -8.55 -7.25
CA THR A 35 23.64 -7.88 -8.40
C THR A 35 22.15 -8.17 -8.36
N ARG A 36 21.35 -7.18 -7.95
CA ARG A 36 19.90 -7.25 -8.01
C ARG A 36 19.52 -7.39 -9.49
N GLU A 37 19.27 -8.61 -9.93
CA GLU A 37 18.79 -8.86 -11.29
C GLU A 37 17.60 -7.95 -11.57
N SER A 38 17.72 -7.18 -12.65
CA SER A 38 16.75 -6.15 -13.02
C SER A 38 16.14 -6.50 -14.38
N TYR A 39 14.83 -6.29 -14.50
CA TYR A 39 14.04 -6.53 -15.68
C TYR A 39 13.90 -5.22 -16.43
N GLN A 40 14.58 -5.10 -17.56
CA GLN A 40 14.55 -3.91 -18.41
C GLN A 40 13.30 -3.89 -19.29
N CYS A 41 12.70 -2.72 -19.48
CA CYS A 41 11.68 -2.51 -20.48
C CYS A 41 12.34 -2.45 -21.87
N SER A 42 11.79 -3.18 -22.85
CA SER A 42 12.32 -3.15 -24.23
C SER A 42 11.96 -1.87 -25.02
N GLN A 43 11.10 -1.01 -24.47
CA GLN A 43 10.57 0.18 -25.15
C GLN A 43 11.00 1.50 -24.49
N CYS A 44 11.74 1.44 -23.38
CA CYS A 44 12.33 2.61 -22.71
C CYS A 44 13.40 2.18 -21.70
N ASP A 45 14.20 3.13 -21.21
CA ASP A 45 15.33 2.85 -20.32
C ASP A 45 14.95 2.53 -18.86
N LYS A 46 13.70 2.13 -18.59
CA LYS A 46 13.27 1.77 -17.24
C LYS A 46 13.58 0.31 -16.91
N ALA A 47 14.10 0.09 -15.71
CA ALA A 47 14.35 -1.22 -15.15
C ALA A 47 13.57 -1.43 -13.85
N PHE A 48 13.09 -2.66 -13.64
CA PHE A 48 12.30 -3.05 -12.47
C PHE A 48 12.96 -4.23 -11.77
N HIS A 49 12.70 -4.38 -10.47
CA HIS A 49 13.26 -5.50 -9.72
C HIS A 49 12.44 -6.79 -9.79
N GLN A 50 11.24 -6.73 -10.37
CA GLN A 50 10.36 -7.87 -10.59
C GLN A 50 9.80 -7.81 -12.00
N ASN A 51 9.79 -8.95 -12.69
CA ASN A 51 9.27 -9.08 -14.04
C ASN A 51 7.79 -8.67 -14.15
N SER A 52 7.00 -8.97 -13.12
CA SER A 52 5.58 -8.62 -13.07
C SER A 52 5.35 -7.11 -13.21
N TYR A 53 6.22 -6.28 -12.62
CA TYR A 53 6.15 -4.83 -12.79
C TYR A 53 6.49 -4.40 -14.22
N THR A 54 7.46 -5.05 -14.87
CA THR A 54 7.80 -4.78 -16.27
C THR A 54 6.62 -5.13 -17.19
N LEU A 55 5.97 -6.28 -16.99
CA LEU A 55 4.79 -6.70 -17.77
C LEU A 55 3.62 -5.71 -17.62
N ILE A 56 3.32 -5.30 -16.38
CA ILE A 56 2.29 -4.28 -16.12
C ILE A 56 2.69 -2.94 -16.73
N TYR A 57 3.97 -2.57 -16.63
CA TYR A 57 4.48 -1.32 -17.18
C TYR A 57 4.42 -1.29 -18.72
N HIS A 58 4.62 -2.42 -19.40
CA HIS A 58 4.47 -2.51 -20.86
C HIS A 58 3.08 -2.07 -21.35
N GLN A 59 2.04 -2.26 -20.55
CA GLN A 59 0.68 -1.78 -20.86
C GLN A 59 0.60 -0.26 -20.98
N THR A 60 1.54 0.49 -20.39
CA THR A 60 1.62 1.95 -20.54
C THR A 60 2.10 2.38 -21.92
N HIS A 61 2.84 1.53 -22.62
CA HIS A 61 3.27 1.76 -24.00
C HIS A 61 2.21 1.31 -25.00
N SER A 62 1.63 0.12 -24.82
CA SER A 62 0.62 -0.42 -25.74
C SER A 62 -0.76 0.22 -25.56
N GLY A 63 -1.03 0.83 -24.41
CA GLY A 63 -2.35 1.33 -24.05
C GLY A 63 -3.36 0.22 -23.72
N GLU A 64 -2.92 -1.03 -23.64
CA GLU A 64 -3.79 -2.17 -23.36
C GLU A 64 -4.48 -2.04 -22.00
N LYS A 65 -5.79 -2.32 -22.00
CA LYS A 65 -6.64 -2.28 -20.81
C LYS A 65 -7.49 -3.54 -20.76
N PRO A 66 -6.92 -4.69 -20.34
CA PRO A 66 -7.59 -5.98 -20.42
C PRO A 66 -8.83 -6.08 -19.52
N TYR A 67 -8.94 -5.23 -18.50
CA TYR A 67 -9.97 -5.33 -17.47
C TYR A 67 -11.11 -4.34 -17.77
N GLN A 68 -12.16 -4.83 -18.42
CA GLN A 68 -13.34 -4.03 -18.78
C GLN A 68 -14.40 -4.05 -17.68
N CYS A 69 -15.05 -2.92 -17.45
CA CYS A 69 -16.21 -2.83 -16.58
C CYS A 69 -17.44 -3.41 -17.28
N SER A 70 -18.19 -4.26 -16.59
CA SER A 70 -19.44 -4.83 -17.13
C SER A 70 -20.63 -3.86 -17.06
N THR A 71 -20.50 -2.76 -16.32
CA THR A 71 -21.59 -1.78 -16.10
C THR A 71 -21.40 -0.50 -16.93
N CYS A 72 -20.22 -0.24 -17.47
CA CYS A 72 -19.95 0.90 -18.35
C CYS A 72 -18.74 0.65 -19.25
N ASP A 73 -18.51 1.50 -20.25
CA ASP A 73 -17.45 1.30 -21.27
C ASP A 73 -16.01 1.57 -20.78
N LYS A 74 -15.80 1.66 -19.45
CA LYS A 74 -14.46 1.92 -18.90
C LYS A 74 -13.65 0.64 -18.80
N ALA A 75 -12.39 0.74 -19.23
CA ALA A 75 -11.40 -0.33 -19.12
C ALA A 75 -10.15 0.12 -18.35
N PHE A 76 -9.49 -0.83 -17.69
CA PHE A 76 -8.34 -0.62 -16.83
C PHE A 76 -7.18 -1.56 -17.19
N SER A 77 -5.95 -1.11 -16.94
CA SER A 77 -4.74 -1.91 -17.17
C SER A 77 -4.51 -2.98 -16.09
N GLN A 78 -5.05 -2.77 -14.88
CA GLN A 78 -4.94 -3.72 -13.78
C GLN A 78 -6.30 -4.03 -13.15
N ASN A 79 -6.48 -5.28 -12.70
CA ASN A 79 -7.71 -5.74 -12.08
C ASN A 79 -8.09 -4.94 -10.82
N ILE A 80 -7.11 -4.57 -9.99
CA ILE A 80 -7.37 -3.80 -8.76
C ILE A 80 -8.05 -2.46 -9.03
N TYR A 81 -7.74 -1.82 -10.17
CA TYR A 81 -8.39 -0.58 -10.57
C TYR A 81 -9.82 -0.81 -11.06
N LEU A 82 -10.08 -1.93 -11.75
CA LEU A 82 -11.43 -2.34 -12.11
C LEU A 82 -12.29 -2.59 -10.86
N ILE A 83 -11.80 -3.37 -9.89
CA ILE A 83 -12.52 -3.65 -8.64
C ILE A 83 -12.84 -2.35 -7.88
N ASN A 84 -11.85 -1.46 -7.74
CA ASN A 84 -12.07 -0.17 -7.10
C ASN A 84 -13.05 0.72 -7.86
N HIS A 85 -13.06 0.62 -9.20
CA HIS A 85 -14.01 1.34 -10.03
C HIS A 85 -15.43 0.78 -9.91
N GLN A 86 -15.62 -0.54 -9.84
CA GLN A 86 -16.93 -1.16 -9.67
C GLN A 86 -17.65 -0.66 -8.40
N ARG A 87 -16.91 -0.33 -7.34
CA ARG A 87 -17.46 0.32 -6.14
C ARG A 87 -18.14 1.67 -6.40
N THR A 88 -17.83 2.33 -7.52
CA THR A 88 -18.53 3.57 -7.93
C THR A 88 -19.92 3.31 -8.48
N HIS A 89 -20.20 2.09 -8.96
CA HIS A 89 -21.53 1.67 -9.38
C HIS A 89 -22.34 1.14 -8.19
N THR A 90 -21.72 0.32 -7.33
CA THR A 90 -22.41 -0.30 -6.19
C THR A 90 -22.57 0.64 -4.99
N GLY A 91 -21.75 1.69 -4.91
CA GLY A 91 -21.69 2.57 -3.75
C GLY A 91 -20.98 1.96 -2.53
N GLU A 92 -20.37 0.78 -2.67
CA GLU A 92 -19.70 0.07 -1.58
C GLU A 92 -18.54 0.90 -1.01
N LYS A 93 -18.53 1.04 0.32
CA LYS A 93 -17.55 1.82 1.08
C LYS A 93 -17.00 0.98 2.24
N PRO A 94 -16.13 0.00 1.96
CA PRO A 94 -15.67 -0.95 2.98
C PRO A 94 -14.74 -0.32 4.03
N TYR A 95 -14.21 0.88 3.78
CA TYR A 95 -13.25 1.53 4.67
C TYR A 95 -13.94 2.60 5.53
N GLN A 96 -14.35 2.22 6.73
CA GLN A 96 -14.99 3.11 7.70
C GLN A 96 -13.96 3.90 8.52
N CYS A 97 -14.30 5.14 8.87
CA CYS A 97 -13.53 5.94 9.81
C CYS A 97 -13.88 5.56 11.24
N GLY A 98 -12.88 5.30 12.08
CA GLY A 98 -13.12 5.00 13.50
C GLY A 98 -13.45 6.23 14.36
N GLN A 99 -13.38 7.45 13.80
CA GLN A 99 -13.59 8.71 14.55
C GLN A 99 -14.84 9.48 14.11
N CYS A 100 -15.51 9.05 13.04
CA CYS A 100 -16.79 9.61 12.57
C CYS A 100 -17.50 8.64 11.63
N ASP A 101 -18.76 8.89 11.29
CA ASP A 101 -19.58 7.99 10.48
C ASP A 101 -19.24 7.96 8.97
N LYS A 102 -18.11 8.54 8.57
CA LYS A 102 -17.70 8.58 7.16
C LYS A 102 -17.06 7.26 6.74
N ALA A 103 -17.49 6.77 5.58
CA ALA A 103 -16.91 5.60 4.92
C ALA A 103 -16.40 5.93 3.50
N PHE A 104 -15.39 5.19 3.06
CA PHE A 104 -14.68 5.41 1.80
C PHE A 104 -14.59 4.11 0.99
N SER A 105 -14.61 4.25 -0.35
CA SER A 105 -14.47 3.13 -1.28
C SER A 105 -13.02 2.65 -1.45
N GLN A 106 -12.04 3.45 -0.99
CA GLN A 106 -10.61 3.16 -1.11
C GLN A 106 -9.86 3.48 0.18
N LYS A 107 -8.92 2.61 0.59
CA LYS A 107 -8.12 2.76 1.81
C LYS A 107 -7.32 4.07 1.85
N GLY A 108 -6.69 4.46 0.74
CA GLY A 108 -5.93 5.71 0.68
C GLY A 108 -6.77 6.96 0.94
N ASN A 109 -8.06 6.94 0.57
CA ASN A 109 -8.97 8.03 0.86
C ASN A 109 -9.30 8.11 2.36
N LEU A 110 -9.49 6.96 3.02
CA LEU A 110 -9.66 6.90 4.48
C LEU A 110 -8.42 7.46 5.21
N ILE A 111 -7.21 7.00 4.87
CA ILE A 111 -5.96 7.48 5.49
C ILE A 111 -5.82 9.00 5.36
N ARG A 112 -6.08 9.51 4.14
CA ARG A 112 -6.04 10.95 3.89
C ARG A 112 -7.10 11.70 4.69
N HIS A 113 -8.30 11.14 4.83
CA HIS A 113 -9.35 11.70 5.66
C HIS A 113 -8.97 11.69 7.14
N GLN A 114 -8.32 10.65 7.65
CA GLN A 114 -7.91 10.60 9.06
C GLN A 114 -7.03 11.79 9.46
N ARG A 115 -6.25 12.35 8.53
CA ARG A 115 -5.48 13.58 8.74
C ARG A 115 -6.32 14.81 9.08
N THR A 116 -7.62 14.82 8.74
CA THR A 116 -8.52 15.91 9.14
C THR A 116 -8.87 15.87 10.61
N HIS A 117 -8.74 14.71 11.26
CA HIS A 117 -8.93 14.59 12.69
C HIS A 117 -7.63 14.83 13.46
N THR A 118 -6.51 14.28 12.97
CA THR A 118 -5.21 14.42 13.64
C THR A 118 -4.54 15.77 13.39
N GLY A 119 -4.95 16.50 12.34
CA GLY A 119 -4.28 17.72 11.90
C GLY A 119 -2.93 17.49 11.22
N GLU A 120 -2.54 16.24 10.94
CA GLU A 120 -1.27 15.89 10.31
C GLU A 120 -1.09 16.59 8.95
N LYS A 121 0.06 17.26 8.78
CA LYS A 121 0.43 17.99 7.55
C LYS A 121 1.82 17.58 7.07
N PRO A 122 1.96 16.39 6.42
CA PRO A 122 3.27 15.85 6.07
C PRO A 122 4.01 16.62 4.98
N TYR A 123 3.32 17.49 4.25
CA TYR A 123 3.86 18.14 3.06
C TYR A 123 4.17 19.59 3.37
N GLN A 124 5.42 19.85 3.76
CA GLN A 124 5.91 21.21 4.04
C GLN A 124 6.40 21.90 2.77
N CYS A 125 6.14 23.21 2.66
CA CYS A 125 6.74 24.04 1.63
C CYS A 125 8.19 24.35 1.98
N SER A 126 9.10 24.26 1.00
CA SER A 126 10.51 24.59 1.23
C SER A 126 10.80 26.09 1.19
N GLN A 127 9.84 26.90 0.71
CA GLN A 127 9.99 28.35 0.51
C GLN A 127 9.24 29.17 1.57
N CYS A 128 8.42 28.54 2.42
CA CYS A 128 7.73 29.18 3.53
C CYS A 128 7.27 28.14 4.56
N ASP A 129 6.83 28.59 5.74
CA ASP A 129 6.44 27.69 6.85
C ASP A 129 5.07 27.00 6.68
N LYS A 130 4.45 27.09 5.50
CA LYS A 130 3.16 26.45 5.25
C LYS A 130 3.31 24.96 5.05
N ALA A 131 2.50 24.19 5.77
CA ALA A 131 2.38 22.74 5.63
C ALA A 131 0.96 22.32 5.22
N PHE A 132 0.86 21.24 4.45
CA PHE A 132 -0.38 20.75 3.86
C PHE A 132 -0.60 19.27 4.19
N SER A 133 -1.86 18.88 4.34
CA SER A 133 -2.26 17.47 4.57
C SER A 133 -2.23 16.62 3.29
N GLN A 134 -2.14 17.26 2.11
CA GLN A 134 -2.12 16.61 0.80
C GLN A 134 -1.06 17.22 -0.12
N LYS A 135 -0.32 16.37 -0.83
CA LYS A 135 0.74 16.78 -1.78
C LYS A 135 0.23 17.71 -2.88
N GLY A 136 -0.96 17.44 -3.43
CA GLY A 136 -1.55 18.29 -4.48
C GLY A 136 -1.80 19.73 -4.04
N ASN A 137 -2.14 19.93 -2.76
CA ASN A 137 -2.32 21.28 -2.19
C ASN A 137 -0.98 22.02 -2.10
N LEU A 138 0.09 21.32 -1.70
CA LEU A 138 1.45 21.88 -1.72
C LEU A 138 1.86 22.27 -3.14
N ILE A 139 1.69 21.39 -4.12
CA ILE A 139 2.06 21.67 -5.52
C ILE A 139 1.31 22.89 -6.05
N ARG A 140 0.00 23.00 -5.76
CA ARG A 140 -0.79 24.17 -6.17
C ARG A 140 -0.27 25.44 -5.49
N HIS A 141 0.05 25.38 -4.20
CA HIS A 141 0.62 26.50 -3.48
C HIS A 141 1.99 26.93 -4.03
N GLN A 142 2.85 26.00 -4.47
CA GLN A 142 4.15 26.34 -5.03
C GLN A 142 4.08 27.00 -6.41
N ARG A 143 2.92 26.94 -7.07
CA ARG A 143 2.68 27.60 -8.37
C ARG A 143 2.11 29.01 -8.22
N THR A 144 1.76 29.42 -7.00
CA THR A 144 1.33 30.80 -6.68
C THR A 144 2.52 31.59 -6.16
#